data_AF-A0A5S5BTX3-F1
#
_entry.id   AF-A0A5S5BTX3-F1
#
_cell.length_a   1.000
_cell.length_b   1.000
_cell.length_c   1.000
_cell.angle_alpha   90.00
_cell.angle_beta   90.00
_cell.angle_gamma   90.00
#
_symmetry.space_group_name_H-M   'P 1'
#
loop_
_entity.id
_entity.type
_entity.pdbx_description
1 polymer ?
#
loop_
_entity_poly.entity_id
_entity_poly.type
_entity_poly.pdbx_seq_one_letter_code
_entity_poly.pdbx_strand_id
1 'polypeptide(L)'
;MRLRAATIALLAASAVLLSACGGGTVTPAGAGSGSESAAINESKAVDENKAADSPKIEAAPVEVADTLDGVNQLGSLTKDFKQAIEAGDDAKWQELSRQIAGVWEAIKSDVQAKSGDSFPELEQKVNEFLAAAAASKADKDLLIQQDYELYQQFRDLGKVLTGEAVQAN
;
A
#
# COMPACT_ATOMS: atom_id res chain seq x y z
N MET A 1 -0.76 21.16 40.41
CA MET A 1 -2.22 20.96 40.29
C MET A 1 -2.81 22.12 39.52
N ARG A 2 -3.05 21.96 38.21
CA ARG A 2 -3.85 22.90 37.41
C ARG A 2 -5.06 22.14 36.91
N LEU A 3 -6.22 22.65 37.28
CA LEU A 3 -7.54 22.07 37.12
C LEU A 3 -8.28 22.87 36.03
N ARG A 4 -9.21 22.19 35.34
CA ARG A 4 -10.29 22.70 34.46
C ARG A 4 -9.88 22.92 33.00
N ALA A 5 -10.68 22.59 31.99
CA ALA A 5 -12.13 22.42 31.95
C ALA A 5 -12.57 21.37 30.93
N ALA A 6 -13.61 20.61 31.27
CA ALA A 6 -14.36 19.74 30.37
C ALA A 6 -15.56 20.52 29.79
N THR A 7 -15.80 20.37 28.49
CA THR A 7 -17.02 20.81 27.76
C THR A 7 -17.20 19.80 26.62
N ILE A 8 -18.04 18.76 26.77
CA ILE A 8 -19.48 18.64 26.49
C ILE A 8 -19.90 18.87 25.03
N ALA A 9 -20.30 17.74 24.43
CA ALA A 9 -21.37 17.48 23.44
C ALA A 9 -21.29 18.05 22.02
N LEU A 10 -21.48 17.19 21.01
CA LEU A 10 -22.77 17.12 20.29
C LEU A 10 -22.92 15.81 19.51
N LEU A 11 -24.08 15.17 19.67
CA LEU A 11 -24.59 14.10 18.80
C LEU A 11 -24.90 14.65 17.40
N ALA A 12 -24.61 13.86 16.37
CA ALA A 12 -25.40 13.88 15.14
C ALA A 12 -25.51 12.45 14.60
N ALA A 13 -26.64 11.82 14.87
CA ALA A 13 -27.09 10.63 14.17
C ALA A 13 -27.65 11.06 12.80
N SER A 14 -27.20 10.43 11.72
CA SER A 14 -27.83 10.51 10.42
C SER A 14 -28.09 9.09 9.91
N ALA A 15 -29.32 8.64 10.15
CA ALA A 15 -29.98 7.61 9.37
C ALA A 15 -30.57 8.25 8.09
N VAL A 16 -30.99 7.42 7.12
CA VAL A 16 -31.76 7.68 5.86
C VAL A 16 -30.90 7.32 4.62
N LEU A 17 -31.29 6.50 3.64
CA LEU A 17 -32.45 5.64 3.36
C LEU A 17 -32.01 4.64 2.27
N LEU A 18 -32.51 3.40 2.33
CA LEU A 18 -32.46 2.42 1.23
C LEU A 18 -33.25 2.95 0.02
N SER A 19 -32.68 2.88 -1.18
CA SER A 19 -33.42 2.92 -2.44
C SER A 19 -33.26 1.59 -3.17
N ALA A 20 -34.39 0.96 -3.39
CA ALA A 20 -34.59 -0.27 -4.14
C ALA A 20 -34.99 0.03 -5.60
N CYS A 21 -34.92 -1.01 -6.43
CA CYS A 21 -35.81 -1.32 -7.56
C CYS A 21 -35.30 -1.07 -9.00
N GLY A 22 -35.50 -2.09 -9.83
CA GLY A 22 -35.42 -2.12 -11.30
C GLY A 22 -34.26 -3.00 -11.81
N GLY A 23 -34.42 -4.20 -12.37
CA GLY A 23 -35.55 -4.83 -13.05
C GLY A 23 -35.39 -4.71 -14.58
N GLY A 24 -35.01 -5.80 -15.27
CA GLY A 24 -35.04 -5.93 -16.75
C GLY A 24 -33.80 -6.63 -17.33
N THR A 25 -33.78 -7.94 -17.56
CA THR A 25 -34.28 -8.74 -18.73
C THR A 25 -33.23 -9.01 -19.82
N VAL A 26 -32.87 -10.30 -19.91
CA VAL A 26 -32.64 -11.19 -21.08
C VAL A 26 -31.54 -10.94 -22.13
N THR A 27 -30.75 -12.01 -22.30
CA THR A 27 -29.80 -12.44 -23.36
C THR A 27 -30.44 -12.53 -24.76
N PRO A 28 -29.70 -12.56 -25.90
CA PRO A 28 -29.03 -13.81 -26.34
C PRO A 28 -27.69 -13.68 -27.12
N ALA A 29 -26.91 -14.76 -26.99
CA ALA A 29 -26.13 -15.51 -28.01
C ALA A 29 -25.27 -14.81 -29.09
N GLY A 30 -24.01 -15.24 -29.15
CA GLY A 30 -23.14 -15.14 -30.32
C GLY A 30 -21.91 -16.03 -30.16
N ALA A 31 -22.08 -17.34 -30.38
CA ALA A 31 -21.00 -18.33 -30.41
C ALA A 31 -20.66 -18.65 -31.87
N GLY A 32 -19.35 -18.74 -32.18
CA GLY A 32 -18.87 -19.73 -33.14
C GLY A 32 -18.01 -19.24 -34.31
N SER A 33 -16.71 -19.48 -34.17
CA SER A 33 -15.86 -20.27 -35.09
C SER A 33 -15.36 -19.65 -36.41
N GLY A 34 -14.03 -19.59 -36.53
CA GLY A 34 -13.30 -19.38 -37.77
C GLY A 34 -11.79 -19.50 -37.54
N SER A 35 -11.24 -20.70 -37.76
CA SER A 35 -9.80 -20.99 -37.80
C SER A 35 -9.13 -20.36 -39.03
N GLU A 36 -7.90 -19.86 -38.90
CA GLU A 36 -6.83 -20.15 -39.87
C GLU A 36 -5.45 -19.71 -39.35
N SER A 37 -4.50 -20.65 -39.44
CA SER A 37 -3.08 -20.46 -39.19
C SER A 37 -2.38 -19.98 -40.46
N ALA A 38 -1.48 -19.00 -40.37
CA ALA A 38 -0.32 -18.91 -41.27
C ALA A 38 0.79 -18.03 -40.68
N ALA A 39 2.00 -18.58 -40.73
CA ALA A 39 3.29 -18.05 -40.29
C ALA A 39 3.79 -16.85 -41.11
N ILE A 40 4.63 -15.99 -40.50
CA ILE A 40 6.03 -15.63 -40.88
C ILE A 40 6.49 -14.47 -39.96
N ASN A 41 7.49 -14.70 -39.10
CA ASN A 41 8.92 -14.44 -39.28
C ASN A 41 9.33 -12.95 -39.29
N GLU A 42 10.39 -12.72 -38.52
CA GLU A 42 11.40 -11.68 -38.63
C GLU A 42 11.37 -10.52 -37.62
N SER A 43 12.43 -10.55 -36.81
CA SER A 43 12.85 -9.63 -35.79
C SER A 43 12.86 -8.18 -36.24
N LYS A 44 12.33 -7.30 -35.39
CA LYS A 44 12.89 -5.96 -35.25
C LYS A 44 12.95 -5.61 -33.78
N ALA A 45 14.14 -5.81 -33.22
CA ALA A 45 14.60 -5.03 -32.09
C ALA A 45 14.45 -3.55 -32.46
N VAL A 46 13.66 -2.84 -31.66
CA VAL A 46 13.67 -1.39 -31.53
C VAL A 46 13.72 -1.21 -30.01
N ASP A 47 14.94 -1.02 -29.51
CA ASP A 47 15.43 0.31 -29.12
C ASP A 47 14.78 0.68 -27.77
N GLU A 48 15.46 0.28 -26.69
CA GLU A 48 16.26 1.21 -25.90
C GLU A 48 15.38 2.11 -25.02
N ASN A 49 15.29 1.67 -23.77
CA ASN A 49 15.56 2.54 -22.63
C ASN A 49 14.88 3.92 -22.66
N LYS A 50 13.55 3.90 -22.56
CA LYS A 50 12.87 4.96 -21.82
C LYS A 50 12.31 4.31 -20.57
N ALA A 51 13.13 4.29 -19.52
CA ALA A 51 12.60 4.36 -18.16
C ALA A 51 11.68 5.58 -18.17
N ALA A 52 10.38 5.35 -18.43
CA ALA A 52 9.37 6.28 -18.02
C ALA A 52 9.68 6.51 -16.54
N ASP A 53 10.03 7.75 -16.22
CA ASP A 53 10.27 8.22 -14.88
C ASP A 53 9.02 7.85 -14.07
N SER A 54 9.03 6.65 -13.49
CA SER A 54 7.95 6.20 -12.62
C SER A 54 7.90 7.23 -11.53
N PRO A 55 6.75 7.82 -11.24
CA PRO A 55 6.66 8.82 -10.19
C PRO A 55 7.24 8.18 -8.93
N LYS A 56 8.38 8.70 -8.49
CA LYS A 56 9.08 8.21 -7.31
C LYS A 56 8.65 9.09 -6.16
N ILE A 57 8.17 8.48 -5.09
CA ILE A 57 7.89 9.20 -3.85
C ILE A 57 9.22 9.70 -3.30
N GLU A 58 9.34 11.02 -3.15
CA GLU A 58 10.47 11.60 -2.41
C GLU A 58 10.32 11.24 -0.93
N ALA A 59 11.27 10.46 -0.43
CA ALA A 59 11.31 10.06 0.98
C ALA A 59 11.43 11.30 1.87
N ALA A 60 10.57 11.38 2.90
CA ALA A 60 10.70 12.39 3.92
C ALA A 60 11.95 12.09 4.78
N PRO A 61 12.70 13.10 5.25
CA PRO A 61 13.74 12.88 6.25
C PRO A 61 13.07 12.45 7.57
N VAL A 62 13.43 11.27 8.06
CA VAL A 62 12.89 10.70 9.30
C VAL A 62 14.02 10.24 10.19
N GLU A 63 13.91 10.49 11.48
CA GLU A 63 14.81 9.94 12.48
C GLU A 63 14.23 8.64 13.01
N VAL A 64 15.04 7.58 12.98
CA VAL A 64 14.69 6.25 13.49
C VAL A 64 15.74 5.87 14.52
N ALA A 65 15.31 5.47 15.72
CA ALA A 65 16.25 5.18 16.80
C ALA A 65 17.01 3.87 16.57
N ASP A 66 16.32 2.84 16.10
CA ASP A 66 16.86 1.53 15.76
C ASP A 66 15.93 0.76 14.79
N THR A 67 16.38 -0.38 14.27
CA THR A 67 15.60 -1.17 13.29
C THR A 67 14.20 -1.55 13.79
N LEU A 68 14.06 -1.92 15.08
CA LEU A 68 12.76 -2.35 15.63
C LEU A 68 11.83 -1.15 15.81
N ASP A 69 12.36 -0.02 16.28
CA ASP A 69 11.65 1.25 16.33
C ASP A 69 11.11 1.64 14.94
N GLY A 70 11.96 1.57 13.90
CA GLY A 70 11.54 1.86 12.53
C GLY A 70 10.47 0.91 12.00
N VAL A 71 10.54 -0.39 12.32
CA VAL A 71 9.50 -1.35 11.95
C VAL A 71 8.16 -1.05 12.65
N ASN A 72 8.19 -0.68 13.93
CA ASN A 72 7.00 -0.26 14.65
C ASN A 72 6.40 1.04 14.11
N GLN A 73 7.28 1.98 13.73
CA GLN A 73 6.89 3.24 13.10
C GLN A 73 6.26 2.97 11.73
N LEU A 74 6.85 2.11 10.90
CA LEU A 74 6.26 1.68 9.63
C LEU A 74 4.86 1.11 9.84
N GLY A 75 4.69 0.13 10.73
CA GLY A 75 3.36 -0.45 11.01
C GLY A 75 2.33 0.60 11.47
N SER A 76 2.75 1.61 12.22
CA SER A 76 1.87 2.71 12.65
C SER A 76 1.52 3.64 11.49
N LEU A 77 2.50 4.02 10.66
CA LEU A 77 2.31 4.87 9.49
C LEU A 77 1.40 4.23 8.45
N THR A 78 1.53 2.92 8.20
CA THR A 78 0.64 2.17 7.30
C THR A 78 -0.81 2.25 7.83
N LYS A 79 -1.02 1.96 9.13
CA LYS A 79 -2.37 2.10 9.73
C LYS A 79 -2.96 3.51 9.57
N ASP A 80 -2.17 4.55 9.82
CA ASP A 80 -2.61 5.94 9.67
C ASP A 80 -2.85 6.31 8.19
N PHE A 81 -2.09 5.72 7.27
CA PHE A 81 -2.22 5.90 5.82
C PHE A 81 -3.58 5.40 5.34
N LYS A 82 -3.97 4.19 5.74
CA LYS A 82 -5.32 3.67 5.47
C LYS A 82 -6.42 4.59 6.01
N GLN A 83 -6.29 5.05 7.26
CA GLN A 83 -7.27 5.96 7.86
C GLN A 83 -7.39 7.28 7.07
N ALA A 84 -6.28 7.80 6.54
CA ALA A 84 -6.29 8.99 5.71
C ALA A 84 -7.00 8.75 4.36
N ILE A 85 -6.79 7.60 3.72
CA ILE A 85 -7.52 7.22 2.50
C ILE A 85 -9.03 7.11 2.78
N GLU A 86 -9.42 6.39 3.84
CA GLU A 86 -10.83 6.19 4.22
C GLU A 86 -11.52 7.51 4.60
N ALA A 87 -10.78 8.46 5.17
CA ALA A 87 -11.27 9.81 5.47
C ALA A 87 -11.32 10.75 4.24
N GLY A 88 -10.77 10.33 3.09
CA GLY A 88 -10.67 11.18 1.90
C GLY A 88 -9.64 12.30 2.02
N ASP A 89 -8.68 12.20 2.94
CA ASP A 89 -7.65 13.20 3.19
C ASP A 89 -6.43 12.95 2.28
N ASP A 90 -6.54 13.46 1.04
CA ASP A 90 -5.54 13.19 0.00
C ASP A 90 -4.16 13.74 0.32
N ALA A 91 -4.09 14.91 0.97
CA ALA A 91 -2.82 15.49 1.38
C ALA A 91 -2.14 14.64 2.46
N LYS A 92 -2.92 14.08 3.38
CA LYS A 92 -2.39 13.29 4.49
C LYS A 92 -1.87 11.92 4.05
N TRP A 93 -2.60 11.17 3.22
CA TRP A 93 -2.08 9.86 2.79
C TRP A 93 -0.84 10.00 1.90
N GLN A 94 -0.73 11.08 1.11
CA GLN A 94 0.49 11.42 0.36
C GLN A 94 1.66 11.79 1.26
N GLU A 95 1.42 12.53 2.34
CA GLU A 95 2.47 12.81 3.32
C GLU A 95 2.93 11.53 4.03
N LEU A 96 1.98 10.67 4.42
CA LEU A 96 2.29 9.41 5.08
C LEU A 96 3.07 8.45 4.17
N SER A 97 2.80 8.40 2.86
CA SER A 97 3.61 7.58 1.94
C SER A 97 5.05 8.06 1.82
N ARG A 98 5.31 9.38 1.88
CA ARG A 98 6.67 9.92 1.97
C ARG A 98 7.38 9.53 3.26
N GLN A 99 6.66 9.53 4.38
CA GLN A 99 7.20 9.08 5.67
C GLN A 99 7.47 7.57 5.67
N ILE A 100 6.58 6.76 5.11
CA ILE A 100 6.80 5.31 4.93
C ILE A 100 8.07 5.07 4.11
N ALA A 101 8.24 5.77 2.98
CA ALA A 101 9.45 5.69 2.16
C ALA A 101 10.71 6.07 2.95
N GLY A 102 10.63 7.16 3.73
CA GLY A 102 11.74 7.63 4.56
C GLY A 102 12.17 6.66 5.65
N VAL A 103 11.21 6.12 6.42
CA VAL A 103 11.52 5.14 7.47
C VAL A 103 12.05 3.85 6.86
N TRP A 104 11.47 3.38 5.74
CA TRP A 104 11.95 2.19 5.05
C TRP A 104 13.40 2.35 4.58
N GLU A 105 13.73 3.45 3.91
CA GLU A 105 15.10 3.74 3.46
C GLU A 105 16.09 3.84 4.62
N ALA A 106 15.66 4.35 5.78
CA ALA A 106 16.50 4.45 6.97
C ALA A 106 16.84 3.08 7.58
N ILE A 107 15.94 2.10 7.50
CA ILE A 107 16.14 0.79 8.15
C ILE A 107 16.45 -0.37 7.19
N LYS A 108 16.26 -0.21 5.88
CA LYS A 108 16.31 -1.33 4.92
C LYS A 108 17.61 -2.13 4.95
N SER A 109 18.75 -1.48 5.19
CA SER A 109 20.05 -2.16 5.26
C SER A 109 20.16 -3.08 6.47
N ASP A 110 19.63 -2.64 7.62
CA ASP A 110 19.59 -3.45 8.84
C ASP A 110 18.56 -4.59 8.72
N VAL A 111 17.42 -4.30 8.09
CA VAL A 111 16.40 -5.31 7.79
C VAL A 111 17.00 -6.38 6.90
N GLN A 112 17.65 -6.01 5.79
CA GLN A 112 18.34 -6.95 4.90
C GLN A 112 19.32 -7.86 5.64
N ALA A 113 20.12 -7.30 6.56
CA ALA A 113 21.08 -8.06 7.34
C ALA A 113 20.43 -9.06 8.31
N LYS A 114 19.22 -8.80 8.79
CA LYS A 114 18.53 -9.59 9.84
C LYS A 114 17.47 -10.56 9.29
N SER A 115 16.76 -10.20 8.23
CA SER A 115 15.65 -10.99 7.67
C SER A 115 16.04 -11.93 6.54
N GLY A 116 17.29 -11.88 6.07
CA GLY A 116 17.85 -12.85 5.12
C GLY A 116 16.95 -13.09 3.90
N ASP A 117 16.45 -14.33 3.76
CA ASP A 117 15.66 -14.79 2.62
C ASP A 117 14.30 -14.07 2.46
N SER A 118 13.74 -13.48 3.53
CA SER A 118 12.45 -12.77 3.45
C SER A 118 12.58 -11.32 2.99
N PHE A 119 13.81 -10.77 2.93
CA PHE A 119 14.03 -9.38 2.55
C PHE A 119 13.58 -9.03 1.12
N PRO A 120 13.90 -9.82 0.07
CA PRO A 120 13.53 -9.46 -1.30
C PRO A 120 12.02 -9.33 -1.52
N GLU A 121 11.24 -10.22 -0.91
CA GLU A 121 9.77 -10.15 -1.00
C GLU A 121 9.23 -8.90 -0.30
N LEU A 122 9.75 -8.60 0.90
CA LEU A 122 9.35 -7.39 1.63
C LEU A 122 9.73 -6.12 0.88
N GLU A 123 10.96 -6.03 0.37
CA GLU A 123 11.43 -4.89 -0.42
C GLU A 123 10.57 -4.69 -1.67
N GLN A 124 10.22 -5.77 -2.35
CA GLN A 124 9.31 -5.71 -3.50
C GLN A 124 7.94 -5.15 -3.09
N LYS A 125 7.33 -5.66 -2.02
CA LYS A 125 6.01 -5.19 -1.56
C LYS A 125 6.01 -3.71 -1.17
N VAL A 126 7.05 -3.25 -0.45
CA VAL A 126 7.19 -1.84 -0.11
C VAL A 126 7.29 -0.99 -1.39
N ASN A 127 8.11 -1.40 -2.35
CA ASN A 127 8.29 -0.67 -3.60
C ASN A 127 7.01 -0.62 -4.45
N GLU A 128 6.27 -1.72 -4.55
CA GLU A 128 4.99 -1.77 -5.26
C GLU A 128 3.94 -0.87 -4.62
N PHE A 129 3.87 -0.86 -3.28
CA PHE A 129 2.99 0.05 -2.54
C PHE A 129 3.35 1.52 -2.78
N LEU A 130 4.63 1.88 -2.67
CA LEU A 130 5.08 3.26 -2.90
C LEU A 130 4.86 3.69 -4.36
N ALA A 131 5.06 2.81 -5.33
CA ALA A 131 4.79 3.09 -6.74
C ALA A 131 3.28 3.33 -6.98
N ALA A 132 2.41 2.51 -6.37
CA ALA A 132 0.96 2.70 -6.44
C ALA A 132 0.54 4.03 -5.80
N ALA A 133 1.15 4.40 -4.66
CA ALA A 133 0.88 5.66 -3.96
C ALA A 133 1.38 6.89 -4.73
N ALA A 134 2.43 6.75 -5.54
CA ALA A 134 2.96 7.83 -6.37
C ALA A 134 2.16 8.07 -7.66
N ALA A 135 1.26 7.15 -8.02
CA ALA A 135 0.54 7.22 -9.28
C ALA A 135 -0.34 8.48 -9.35
N SER A 136 -0.31 9.17 -10.51
CA SER A 136 -1.12 10.37 -10.76
C SER A 136 -2.63 10.17 -10.58
N LYS A 137 -3.10 8.93 -10.71
CA LYS A 137 -4.45 8.47 -10.34
C LYS A 137 -4.33 7.24 -9.46
N ALA A 138 -3.95 7.44 -8.21
CA ALA A 138 -3.84 6.36 -7.24
C ALA A 138 -5.18 5.63 -7.08
N ASP A 139 -5.15 4.30 -7.22
CA ASP A 139 -6.28 3.43 -6.93
C ASP A 139 -6.37 3.23 -5.42
N LYS A 140 -7.33 3.90 -4.79
CA LYS A 140 -7.51 3.91 -3.33
C LYS A 140 -7.87 2.53 -2.77
N ASP A 141 -8.61 1.72 -3.53
CA ASP A 141 -8.99 0.37 -3.09
C ASP A 141 -7.78 -0.57 -3.12
N LEU A 142 -6.96 -0.47 -4.19
CA LEU A 142 -5.68 -1.17 -4.27
C LEU A 142 -4.75 -0.77 -3.12
N LEU A 143 -4.65 0.53 -2.82
CA LEU A 143 -3.80 1.03 -1.74
C LEU A 143 -4.24 0.51 -0.37
N ILE A 144 -5.54 0.44 -0.09
CA ILE A 144 -6.06 -0.13 1.17
C ILE A 144 -5.75 -1.64 1.25
N GLN A 145 -5.80 -2.37 0.13
CA GLN A 145 -5.45 -3.78 0.11
C GLN A 145 -3.94 -3.99 0.39
N GLN A 146 -3.08 -3.25 -0.32
CA GLN A 146 -1.63 -3.33 -0.15
C GLN A 146 -1.20 -2.88 1.26
N ASP A 147 -1.86 -1.88 1.82
CA ASP A 147 -1.68 -1.43 3.21
C ASP A 147 -1.83 -2.58 4.22
N TYR A 148 -2.89 -3.38 4.08
CA TYR A 148 -3.13 -4.51 4.98
C TYR A 148 -2.02 -5.56 4.89
N GLU A 149 -1.59 -5.91 3.68
CA GLU A 149 -0.50 -6.87 3.47
C GLU A 149 0.81 -6.35 4.05
N LEU A 150 1.10 -5.07 3.83
CA LEU A 150 2.33 -4.43 4.27
C LEU A 150 2.38 -4.29 5.80
N TYR A 151 1.26 -3.92 6.43
CA TYR A 151 1.12 -3.90 7.88
C TYR A 151 1.41 -5.27 8.50
N GLN A 152 0.88 -6.36 7.92
CA GLN A 152 1.14 -7.70 8.42
C GLN A 152 2.61 -8.09 8.28
N GLN A 153 3.24 -7.77 7.14
CA GLN A 153 4.66 -8.04 6.94
C GLN A 153 5.54 -7.26 7.93
N PHE A 154 5.26 -5.98 8.19
CA PHE A 154 6.00 -5.22 9.20
C PHE A 154 5.80 -5.80 10.61
N ARG A 155 4.58 -6.20 10.95
CA ARG A 155 4.32 -6.85 12.24
C ARG A 155 5.12 -8.16 12.38
N ASP A 156 5.14 -8.98 11.34
CA ASP A 156 5.84 -10.26 11.37
C ASP A 156 7.37 -10.07 11.34
N LEU A 157 7.88 -9.07 10.62
CA LEU A 157 9.27 -8.64 10.72
C LEU A 157 9.62 -8.19 12.14
N GLY A 158 8.73 -7.45 12.82
CA GLY A 158 8.91 -7.05 14.22
C GLY A 158 9.13 -8.26 15.13
N LYS A 159 8.37 -9.35 14.94
CA LYS A 159 8.54 -10.61 15.69
C LYS A 159 9.88 -11.27 15.38
N VAL A 160 10.29 -11.30 14.11
CA VAL A 160 11.62 -11.83 13.71
C VAL A 160 12.73 -11.05 14.42
N LEU A 161 12.62 -9.72 14.47
CA LEU A 161 13.60 -8.85 15.11
C LEU A 161 13.65 -9.01 16.65
N THR A 162 12.52 -9.31 17.30
CA THR A 162 12.47 -9.59 18.75
C THR A 162 12.83 -11.04 19.10
N GLY A 163 13.02 -11.90 18.11
CA GLY A 163 13.26 -13.33 18.32
C GLY A 163 12.02 -14.11 18.76
N GLU A 164 10.82 -13.50 18.67
CA GLU A 164 9.57 -14.24 18.79
C GLU A 164 9.41 -15.11 17.55
N ALA A 165 9.50 -16.43 17.72
CA ALA A 165 9.34 -17.38 16.63
C ALA A 165 8.02 -17.11 15.89
N VAL A 166 8.12 -16.70 14.62
CA VAL A 166 6.98 -16.64 13.71
C VAL A 166 6.52 -18.08 13.51
N GLN A 167 5.49 -18.50 14.24
CA GLN A 167 4.88 -19.81 14.01
C GLN A 167 4.23 -19.77 12.62
N ALA A 168 4.89 -20.39 11.64
CA ALA A 168 4.30 -20.71 10.36
C ALA A 168 3.08 -21.60 10.61
N ASN A 169 1.91 -21.15 10.16
CA ASN A 169 0.67 -21.93 10.17
C ASN A 169 0.35 -22.38 8.74
#